data_AF-A0A0Q5JEG2-F1
#
_entry.id   AF-A0A0Q5JEG2-F1
#
_cell.length_a   1.000
_cell.length_b   1.000
_cell.length_c   1.000
_cell.angle_alpha   90.00
_cell.angle_beta   90.00
_cell.angle_gamma   90.00
#
_symmetry.space_group_name_H-M   'P 1'
#
loop_
_entity.id
_entity.type
_entity.pdbx_description
1 polymer ?
#
loop_
_entity_poly.entity_id
_entity_poly.type
_entity_poly.pdbx_seq_one_letter_code
_entity_poly.pdbx_strand_id
1 'polypeptide(L)'
;MSLTAPASPVTVRLPSYGVGMLLSVFLPGAGMTYLGRWGWHLGWIGILLLAGVLDVFFSAVTGLGFSLLVFLGWIAQLVHYHRSYAEEAERGFPSTFPMGGKVALIAGHVLLLVVPVFAAVLIPNLLSARQTATQAGEQSAARNLYTQVVMNQVDGELSVTCPQVALPEGVEVAQCTVDISDPEAPVLEVIFGSGHRVQLP
;
A
#
# COMPACT_ATOMS: atom_id res chain seq x y z
N MET A 1 -13.17 -12.90 65.48
CA MET A 1 -12.08 -12.06 64.94
C MET A 1 -11.43 -12.82 63.81
N SER A 2 -11.71 -12.44 62.56
CA SER A 2 -11.06 -13.05 61.40
C SER A 2 -9.73 -12.35 61.16
N LEU A 3 -8.62 -13.07 61.29
CA LEU A 3 -7.28 -12.58 60.98
C LEU A 3 -7.10 -12.63 59.46
N THR A 4 -7.32 -11.50 58.79
CA THR A 4 -6.96 -11.35 57.38
C THR A 4 -5.44 -11.43 57.28
N ALA A 5 -4.93 -12.48 56.65
CA ALA A 5 -3.49 -12.60 56.37
C ALA A 5 -3.01 -11.38 55.56
N PRO A 6 -1.83 -10.80 55.86
CA PRO A 6 -1.29 -9.71 55.09
C PRO A 6 -1.06 -10.18 53.65
N ALA A 7 -1.61 -9.45 52.69
CA ALA A 7 -1.39 -9.71 51.27
C ALA A 7 0.12 -9.69 50.99
N SER A 8 0.64 -10.73 50.35
CA SER A 8 2.03 -10.80 49.93
C SER A 8 2.39 -9.55 49.11
N PRO A 9 3.57 -8.95 49.33
CA PRO A 9 3.98 -7.78 48.56
C PRO A 9 4.07 -8.18 47.08
N VAL A 10 3.29 -7.51 46.23
CA VAL A 10 3.41 -7.64 44.78
C VAL A 10 4.78 -7.11 44.41
N THR A 11 5.73 -8.00 44.10
CA THR A 11 7.04 -7.60 43.56
C THR A 11 6.83 -7.03 42.17
N VAL A 12 6.79 -5.71 42.06
CA VAL A 12 6.78 -5.00 40.78
C VAL A 12 8.13 -5.25 40.11
N ARG A 13 8.15 -6.07 39.05
CA ARG A 13 9.35 -6.32 38.27
C ARG A 13 9.72 -5.05 37.51
N LEU A 14 10.88 -4.49 37.81
CA LEU A 14 11.39 -3.28 37.15
C LEU A 14 11.54 -3.51 35.64
N PRO A 15 11.28 -2.49 34.79
CA PRO A 15 11.57 -2.56 33.37
C PRO A 15 13.05 -2.85 33.11
N SER A 16 13.37 -3.80 32.22
CA SER A 16 14.73 -4.09 31.77
C SER A 16 15.16 -3.16 30.64
N TYR A 17 16.30 -2.47 30.81
CA TYR A 17 16.88 -1.61 29.77
C TYR A 17 17.03 -2.34 28.43
N GLY A 18 17.63 -3.53 28.45
CA GLY A 18 17.91 -4.32 27.24
C GLY A 18 16.64 -4.72 26.49
N VAL A 19 15.58 -5.09 27.22
CA VAL A 19 14.29 -5.42 26.61
C VAL A 19 13.69 -4.20 25.91
N GLY A 20 13.62 -3.05 26.58
CA GLY A 20 13.05 -1.86 25.94
C GLY A 20 13.93 -1.27 24.82
N MET A 21 15.25 -1.49 24.86
CA MET A 21 16.14 -1.13 23.75
C MET A 21 15.88 -2.02 22.54
N LEU A 22 15.79 -3.34 22.75
CA LEU A 22 15.46 -4.30 21.71
C LEU A 22 14.08 -4.00 21.10
N LEU A 23 13.09 -3.68 21.93
CA LEU A 23 11.79 -3.21 21.46
C LEU A 23 11.92 -1.96 20.60
N SER A 24 12.70 -0.97 21.02
CA SER A 24 12.90 0.28 20.26
C SER A 24 13.64 0.08 18.93
N VAL A 25 14.50 -0.94 18.83
CA VAL A 25 15.22 -1.31 17.60
C VAL A 25 14.26 -1.84 16.54
N PHE A 26 13.38 -2.78 16.92
CA PHE A 26 12.50 -3.46 15.97
C PHE A 26 11.14 -2.77 15.79
N LEU A 27 10.68 -2.05 16.81
CA LEU A 27 9.37 -1.43 16.86
C LEU A 27 9.54 0.04 17.29
N PRO A 28 9.54 0.98 16.34
CA PRO A 28 9.60 2.40 16.61
C PRO A 28 8.74 2.84 17.80
N GLY A 29 9.37 3.46 18.81
CA GLY A 29 8.72 3.95 20.01
C GLY A 29 8.34 2.88 21.05
N ALA A 30 8.40 1.58 20.77
CA ALA A 30 7.90 0.52 21.67
C ALA A 30 8.60 0.49 23.04
N GLY A 31 9.90 0.81 23.11
CA GLY A 31 10.59 0.97 24.39
C GLY A 31 10.02 2.09 25.26
N MET A 32 9.48 3.16 24.67
CA MET A 32 8.84 4.23 25.46
C MET A 32 7.56 3.75 26.14
N THR A 33 6.76 2.91 25.48
CA THR A 33 5.59 2.28 26.09
C THR A 33 6.00 1.30 27.20
N TYR A 34 7.13 0.61 27.04
CA TYR A 34 7.69 -0.23 28.09
C TYR A 34 8.05 0.57 29.36
N LEU A 35 8.42 1.86 29.20
CA LEU A 35 8.62 2.81 30.30
C LEU A 35 7.35 3.54 30.74
N GLY A 36 6.17 3.22 30.18
CA GLY A 36 4.92 3.92 30.48
C GLY A 36 4.78 5.30 29.81
N ARG A 37 5.71 5.70 28.95
CA ARG A 37 5.70 7.00 28.23
C ARG A 37 5.03 6.88 26.85
N TRP A 38 3.75 6.56 26.82
CA TRP A 38 2.99 6.31 25.58
C TRP A 38 2.93 7.51 24.62
N GLY A 39 2.96 8.75 25.13
CA GLY A 39 2.98 9.94 24.28
C GLY A 39 4.23 9.99 23.38
N TRP A 40 5.38 9.62 23.94
CA TRP A 40 6.63 9.54 23.18
C TRP A 40 6.65 8.39 22.18
N HIS A 41 5.97 7.30 22.48
CA HIS A 41 5.78 6.21 21.54
C HIS A 41 5.11 6.71 20.25
N LEU A 42 3.96 7.38 20.39
CA LEU A 42 3.22 7.93 19.24
C LEU A 42 4.03 9.02 18.53
N GLY A 43 4.75 9.86 19.27
CA GLY A 43 5.64 10.86 18.71
C GLY A 43 6.70 10.25 17.79
N TRP A 44 7.36 9.17 18.21
CA TRP A 44 8.37 8.50 17.39
C TRP A 44 7.78 7.79 16.16
N ILE A 45 6.60 7.19 16.27
CA ILE A 45 5.87 6.67 15.11
C ILE A 45 5.63 7.79 14.10
N GLY A 46 5.09 8.94 14.55
CA GLY A 46 4.81 10.08 13.68
C GLY A 46 6.06 10.63 13.00
N ILE A 47 7.16 10.80 13.75
CA ILE A 47 8.45 11.28 13.22
C ILE A 47 8.98 10.35 12.13
N LEU A 48 8.99 9.04 12.38
CA LEU A 48 9.54 8.08 11.42
C LEU A 48 8.64 7.85 10.21
N LEU A 49 7.31 7.90 10.38
CA LEU A 49 6.38 7.90 9.25
C LEU A 49 6.56 9.15 8.37
N LEU A 50 6.66 10.33 8.97
CA LEU A 50 6.90 11.57 8.22
C LEU A 50 8.25 11.53 7.51
N ALA A 51 9.31 11.06 8.18
CA ALA A 51 10.62 10.87 7.57
C ALA A 51 10.55 9.91 6.37
N GLY A 52 9.80 8.82 6.47
CA GLY A 52 9.57 7.88 5.37
C GLY A 52 8.78 8.49 4.20
N VAL A 53 7.74 9.27 4.47
CA VAL A 53 6.99 9.98 3.41
C VAL A 53 7.89 10.98 2.67
N LEU A 54 8.67 11.76 3.41
CA LEU A 54 9.63 12.69 2.83
C LEU A 54 10.67 11.92 2.01
N ASP A 55 11.13 10.77 2.50
CA ASP A 55 12.11 9.94 1.80
C ASP A 55 11.61 9.42 0.45
N VAL A 56 10.39 8.89 0.39
CA VAL A 56 9.78 8.44 -0.87
C VAL A 56 9.72 9.59 -1.86
N PHE A 57 9.32 10.79 -1.40
CA PHE A 57 9.27 11.98 -2.23
C PHE A 57 10.66 12.39 -2.75
N PHE A 58 11.66 12.47 -1.88
CA PHE A 58 13.03 12.83 -2.27
C PHE A 58 13.67 11.77 -3.17
N SER A 59 13.45 10.49 -2.90
CA SER A 59 13.94 9.38 -3.74
C SER A 59 13.35 9.45 -5.14
N ALA A 60 12.06 9.77 -5.26
CA ALA A 60 11.41 9.94 -6.56
C ALA A 60 11.99 11.12 -7.38
N VAL A 61 12.43 12.19 -6.71
CA VAL A 61 13.00 13.38 -7.37
C VAL A 61 14.50 13.22 -7.68
N THR A 62 15.25 12.55 -6.80
CA THR A 62 16.73 12.51 -6.86
C THR A 62 17.32 11.18 -7.33
N GLY A 63 16.55 10.09 -7.31
CA GLY A 63 17.02 8.74 -7.64
C GLY A 63 17.94 8.10 -6.59
N LEU A 64 18.13 8.73 -5.43
CA LEU A 64 18.94 8.18 -4.32
C LEU A 64 18.07 7.25 -3.46
N GLY A 65 18.49 6.00 -3.29
CA GLY A 65 17.73 4.96 -2.59
C GLY A 65 18.04 4.79 -1.09
N PHE A 66 18.71 5.74 -0.44
CA PHE A 66 19.04 5.64 0.99
C PHE A 66 18.53 6.85 1.77
N SER A 67 17.65 6.59 2.74
CA SER A 67 17.11 7.61 3.63
C SER A 67 18.03 7.90 4.81
N LEU A 68 18.92 8.88 4.63
CA LEU A 68 19.68 9.42 5.75
C LEU A 68 18.73 9.92 6.86
N LEU A 69 17.58 10.49 6.50
CA LEU A 69 16.61 11.04 7.46
C LEU A 69 15.96 9.96 8.33
N VAL A 70 15.48 8.86 7.74
CA VAL A 70 14.90 7.75 8.51
C VAL A 70 15.97 7.12 9.41
N PHE A 71 17.19 6.95 8.92
CA PHE A 71 18.28 6.38 9.70
C PHE A 71 18.68 7.26 10.89
N LEU A 72 18.80 8.58 10.69
CA LEU A 72 19.06 9.53 11.76
C LEU A 72 17.91 9.59 12.77
N GLY A 73 16.66 9.53 12.30
CA GLY A 73 15.48 9.43 13.16
C GLY A 73 15.52 8.17 14.03
N TRP A 74 15.90 7.04 13.45
CA TRP A 74 16.03 5.77 14.18
C TRP A 74 17.11 5.85 15.26
N ILE A 75 18.30 6.38 14.95
CA ILE A 75 19.36 6.61 15.95
C ILE A 75 18.87 7.55 17.06
N ALA A 76 18.25 8.67 16.69
CA ALA A 76 17.76 9.65 17.65
C ALA A 76 16.74 9.04 18.62
N GLN A 77 15.89 8.12 18.14
CA GLN A 77 14.97 7.37 18.98
C GLN A 77 15.69 6.52 20.02
N LEU A 78 16.73 5.78 19.63
CA LEU A 78 17.47 4.92 20.54
C LEU A 78 18.18 5.74 21.63
N VAL A 79 18.77 6.87 21.24
CA VAL A 79 19.39 7.82 22.17
C VAL A 79 18.35 8.40 23.14
N HIS A 80 17.17 8.77 22.63
CA HIS A 80 16.10 9.29 23.46
C HIS A 80 15.56 8.23 24.43
N TYR A 81 15.41 6.98 23.99
CA TYR A 81 15.03 5.88 24.88
C TYR A 81 16.07 5.68 26.00
N HIS A 82 17.36 5.70 25.66
CA HIS A 82 18.42 5.59 26.67
C HIS A 82 18.33 6.69 27.74
N ARG A 83 18.15 7.95 27.34
CA ARG A 83 17.97 9.07 28.28
C ARG A 83 16.71 8.91 29.13
N SER A 84 15.60 8.55 28.49
CA SER A 84 14.32 8.34 29.19
C SER A 84 14.41 7.21 30.21
N TYR A 85 15.13 6.14 29.90
CA TYR A 85 15.33 5.04 30.84
C TYR A 85 16.11 5.50 32.08
N ALA A 86 17.17 6.28 31.89
CA ALA A 86 17.96 6.82 33.00
C ALA A 86 17.11 7.75 33.89
N GLU A 87 16.31 8.63 33.29
CA GLU A 87 15.39 9.51 34.02
C GLU A 87 14.33 8.73 34.82
N GLU A 88 13.76 7.67 34.25
CA GLU A 88 12.75 6.85 34.95
C GLU A 88 13.35 5.93 36.01
N ALA A 89 14.62 5.53 35.86
CA ALA A 89 15.35 4.78 36.87
C ALA A 89 15.52 5.59 38.16
N GLU A 90 15.73 6.91 38.05
CA GLU A 90 15.77 7.82 39.20
C GLU A 90 14.40 7.99 39.87
N ARG A 91 13.30 7.78 39.13
CA ARG A 91 11.92 7.99 39.59
C ARG A 91 11.20 6.71 40.03
N GLY A 92 11.85 5.56 39.92
CA GLY A 92 11.26 4.27 40.30
C GLY A 92 10.20 3.73 39.34
N PHE A 93 10.21 4.15 38.07
CA PHE A 93 9.35 3.65 36.98
C PHE A 93 7.84 3.63 37.30
N PRO A 94 7.19 4.79 37.53
CA PRO A 94 5.74 4.85 37.70
C PRO A 94 5.01 4.35 36.45
N SER A 95 4.35 3.18 36.54
CA SER A 95 3.55 2.66 35.43
C SER A 95 2.20 3.38 35.37
N THR A 96 2.05 4.33 34.43
CA THR A 96 0.82 5.11 34.25
C THR A 96 -0.09 4.59 33.14
N PHE A 97 0.33 3.56 32.39
CA PHE A 97 -0.36 3.14 31.17
C PHE A 97 -1.33 1.97 31.40
N PRO A 98 -2.64 2.14 31.09
CA PRO A 98 -3.66 1.13 31.36
C PRO A 98 -3.47 -0.12 30.49
N MET A 99 -3.90 -1.27 31.00
CA MET A 99 -3.79 -2.56 30.31
C MET A 99 -4.45 -2.56 28.92
N GLY A 100 -5.63 -1.93 28.78
CA GLY A 100 -6.31 -1.81 27.49
C GLY A 100 -5.48 -1.06 26.44
N GLY A 101 -4.75 -0.02 26.86
CA GLY A 101 -3.84 0.72 25.98
C GLY A 101 -2.67 -0.16 25.49
N LYS A 102 -2.16 -1.07 26.35
CA LYS A 102 -1.08 -1.99 25.98
C LYS A 102 -1.53 -2.96 24.87
N VAL A 103 -2.75 -3.50 25.01
CA VAL A 103 -3.34 -4.40 24.01
C VAL A 103 -3.57 -3.67 22.69
N ALA A 104 -4.17 -2.48 22.73
CA ALA A 104 -4.40 -1.67 21.53
C ALA A 104 -3.10 -1.34 20.79
N LEU A 105 -2.04 -1.02 21.53
CA LEU A 105 -0.74 -0.69 20.96
C LEU A 105 -0.09 -1.92 20.32
N ILE A 106 -0.13 -3.10 20.97
CA ILE A 106 0.36 -4.35 20.37
C ILE A 106 -0.40 -4.66 19.08
N ALA A 107 -1.74 -4.59 19.11
CA ALA A 107 -2.57 -4.80 17.93
C ALA A 107 -2.22 -3.81 16.81
N GLY A 108 -1.97 -2.55 17.15
CA GLY A 108 -1.52 -1.52 16.21
C GLY A 108 -0.21 -1.88 15.51
N HIS A 109 0.80 -2.40 16.22
CA HIS A 109 2.06 -2.83 15.58
C HIS A 109 1.87 -4.02 14.66
N VAL A 110 1.07 -5.02 15.08
CA VAL A 110 0.78 -6.17 14.23
C VAL A 110 0.11 -5.72 12.94
N LEU A 111 -0.88 -4.83 13.01
CA LEU A 111 -1.53 -4.28 11.83
C LEU A 111 -0.56 -3.48 10.96
N LEU A 112 0.28 -2.61 11.54
CA LEU A 112 1.27 -1.82 10.81
C LEU A 112 2.34 -2.68 10.12
N LEU A 113 2.67 -3.85 10.65
CA LEU A 113 3.60 -4.78 10.02
C LEU A 113 2.96 -5.58 8.89
N VAL A 114 1.68 -5.95 9.06
CA VAL A 114 0.98 -6.88 8.17
C VAL A 114 0.34 -6.17 6.97
N VAL A 115 -0.28 -5.02 7.17
CA VAL A 115 -1.02 -4.28 6.11
C VAL A 115 -0.11 -3.90 4.93
N PRO A 116 1.12 -3.38 5.12
CA PRO A 116 1.99 -3.05 3.99
C PRO A 116 2.39 -4.27 3.16
N VAL A 117 2.59 -5.44 3.78
CA VAL A 117 2.91 -6.69 3.07
C VAL A 117 1.73 -7.09 2.18
N PHE A 118 0.51 -7.03 2.72
CA PHE A 118 -0.69 -7.28 1.91
C PHE A 118 -0.84 -6.24 0.80
N ALA A 119 -0.65 -4.95 1.07
CA ALA A 119 -0.74 -3.90 0.06
C ALA A 119 0.28 -4.10 -1.09
N ALA A 120 1.52 -4.46 -0.76
CA ALA A 120 2.59 -4.68 -1.72
C ALA A 120 2.30 -5.86 -2.67
N VAL A 121 1.58 -6.89 -2.22
CA VAL A 121 1.19 -8.03 -3.06
C VAL A 121 -0.14 -7.80 -3.76
N LEU A 122 -1.12 -7.21 -3.08
CA LEU A 122 -2.49 -7.09 -3.58
C LEU A 122 -2.61 -6.00 -4.64
N ILE A 123 -1.97 -4.84 -4.45
CA ILE A 123 -2.10 -3.70 -5.38
C ILE A 123 -1.59 -4.07 -6.79
N PRO A 124 -0.39 -4.63 -6.99
CA PRO A 124 0.07 -5.00 -8.33
C PRO A 124 -0.82 -6.06 -8.99
N ASN A 125 -1.28 -7.04 -8.21
CA ASN A 125 -2.16 -8.10 -8.72
C ASN A 125 -3.53 -7.57 -9.15
N LEU A 126 -4.12 -6.64 -8.39
CA LEU A 126 -5.38 -6.00 -8.76
C LEU A 126 -5.22 -5.10 -10.00
N LEU A 127 -4.10 -4.39 -10.14
CA LEU A 127 -3.80 -3.59 -11.33
C LEU A 127 -3.65 -4.47 -12.58
N SER A 128 -2.92 -5.59 -12.46
CA SER A 128 -2.77 -6.56 -13.54
C SER A 128 -4.12 -7.18 -13.94
N ALA A 129 -4.92 -7.63 -12.96
CA ALA A 129 -6.24 -8.18 -13.23
C ALA A 129 -7.17 -7.17 -13.93
N ARG A 130 -7.11 -5.89 -13.53
CA ARG A 130 -7.85 -4.81 -14.18
C ARG A 130 -7.42 -4.63 -15.64
N GLN A 131 -6.11 -4.62 -15.92
CA GLN A 131 -5.59 -4.50 -17.29
C GLN A 131 -6.05 -5.66 -18.16
N THR A 132 -6.00 -6.90 -17.66
CA THR A 132 -6.48 -8.08 -18.39
C THR A 132 -7.98 -8.00 -18.68
N ALA A 133 -8.79 -7.55 -17.71
CA ALA A 133 -10.22 -7.37 -17.91
C ALA A 133 -10.53 -6.30 -18.97
N THR A 134 -9.82 -5.17 -18.96
CA THR A 134 -9.95 -4.12 -19.98
C THR A 134 -9.58 -4.64 -21.37
N GLN A 135 -8.45 -5.32 -21.51
CA GLN A 135 -8.01 -5.88 -22.80
C GLN A 135 -8.99 -6.92 -23.34
N ALA A 136 -9.58 -7.76 -22.49
CA ALA A 136 -10.59 -8.72 -22.91
C ALA A 136 -11.87 -8.03 -23.45
N GLY A 137 -12.31 -6.95 -22.78
CA GLY A 137 -13.43 -6.13 -23.25
C GLY A 137 -13.16 -5.46 -24.60
N GLU A 138 -11.97 -4.87 -24.76
CA GLU A 138 -11.51 -4.26 -26.01
C GLU A 138 -11.42 -5.28 -27.15
N GLN A 139 -10.88 -6.47 -26.89
CA GLN A 139 -10.80 -7.52 -27.90
C GLN A 139 -12.18 -8.03 -28.31
N SER A 140 -13.13 -8.12 -27.38
CA SER A 140 -14.52 -8.43 -27.70
C SER A 140 -15.17 -7.33 -28.54
N ALA A 141 -14.90 -6.05 -28.22
CA ALA A 141 -15.43 -4.91 -28.97
C ALA A 141 -14.88 -4.87 -30.41
N ALA A 142 -13.57 -5.11 -30.58
CA ALA A 142 -12.94 -5.20 -31.91
C ALA A 142 -13.57 -6.32 -32.75
N ARG A 143 -13.83 -7.50 -32.15
CA ARG A 143 -14.50 -8.60 -32.85
C ARG A 143 -15.92 -8.26 -33.28
N ASN A 144 -16.67 -7.52 -32.45
CA ASN A 144 -18.02 -7.07 -32.81
C ASN A 144 -17.99 -6.05 -33.96
N LEU A 145 -17.07 -5.08 -33.90
CA LEU A 145 -16.82 -4.13 -35.00
C LEU A 145 -16.47 -4.87 -36.29
N TYR A 146 -15.55 -5.83 -36.23
CA TYR A 146 -15.12 -6.60 -37.39
C TYR A 146 -16.25 -7.46 -37.96
N THR A 147 -17.06 -8.08 -37.10
CA THR A 147 -18.25 -8.83 -37.54
C THR A 147 -19.18 -7.94 -38.36
N GLN A 148 -19.37 -6.68 -37.95
CA GLN A 148 -20.17 -5.74 -38.74
C GLN A 148 -19.51 -5.34 -40.06
N VAL A 149 -18.18 -5.19 -40.10
CA VAL A 149 -17.43 -4.96 -41.35
C VAL A 149 -17.67 -6.12 -42.34
N VAL A 150 -17.57 -7.37 -41.88
CA VAL A 150 -17.81 -8.56 -42.71
C VAL A 150 -19.27 -8.63 -43.17
N MET A 151 -20.24 -8.28 -42.33
CA MET A 151 -21.64 -8.22 -42.75
C MET A 151 -21.85 -7.15 -43.84
N ASN A 152 -21.28 -5.96 -43.66
CA ASN A 152 -21.33 -4.90 -44.68
C ASN A 152 -20.64 -5.32 -45.99
N GLN A 153 -19.58 -6.13 -45.93
CA GLN A 153 -18.95 -6.72 -47.11
C GLN A 153 -19.92 -7.64 -47.88
N VAL A 154 -20.61 -8.52 -47.16
CA VAL A 154 -21.59 -9.47 -47.73
C VAL A 154 -22.77 -8.73 -48.36
N ASP A 155 -23.22 -7.65 -47.72
CA ASP A 155 -24.34 -6.83 -48.19
C ASP A 155 -23.94 -5.84 -49.31
N GLY A 156 -22.64 -5.75 -49.64
CA GLY A 156 -22.12 -4.82 -50.65
C GLY A 156 -22.06 -3.36 -50.19
N GLU A 157 -22.16 -3.11 -48.89
CA GLU A 157 -22.14 -1.78 -48.24
C GLU A 157 -20.80 -1.49 -47.54
N LEU A 158 -19.70 -2.11 -48.01
CA LEU A 158 -18.38 -1.95 -47.41
C LEU A 158 -17.94 -0.47 -47.40
N SER A 159 -17.43 0.00 -46.27
CA SER A 159 -17.01 1.39 -46.07
C SER A 159 -15.71 1.47 -45.29
N VAL A 160 -14.91 2.50 -45.59
CA VAL A 160 -13.73 2.89 -44.79
C VAL A 160 -14.11 3.45 -43.41
N THR A 161 -15.38 3.79 -43.22
CA THR A 161 -15.89 4.35 -41.95
C THR A 161 -16.15 3.23 -40.96
N CYS A 162 -15.75 3.41 -39.71
CA CYS A 162 -16.01 2.38 -38.72
C CYS A 162 -17.49 2.20 -38.40
N PRO A 163 -17.94 0.94 -38.27
CA PRO A 163 -19.33 0.64 -37.99
C PRO A 163 -19.73 1.14 -36.60
N GLN A 164 -20.97 1.61 -36.49
CA GLN A 164 -21.54 1.99 -35.20
C GLN A 164 -22.13 0.76 -34.52
N VAL A 165 -21.44 0.27 -33.49
CA VAL A 165 -21.89 -0.84 -32.63
C VAL A 165 -21.90 -0.40 -31.18
N ALA A 166 -22.79 -1.00 -30.39
CA ALA A 166 -22.79 -0.82 -28.96
C ALA A 166 -21.51 -1.43 -28.37
N LEU A 167 -20.69 -0.59 -27.74
CA LEU A 167 -19.46 -1.02 -27.07
C LEU A 167 -19.77 -1.49 -25.65
N PRO A 168 -19.00 -2.45 -25.09
CA PRO A 168 -19.06 -2.79 -23.68
C PRO A 168 -18.82 -1.57 -22.80
N GLU A 169 -19.41 -1.56 -21.60
CA GLU A 169 -19.23 -0.47 -20.65
C GLU A 169 -17.74 -0.28 -20.29
N GLY A 170 -17.27 0.96 -20.33
CA GLY A 170 -15.86 1.30 -20.05
C GLY A 170 -14.88 1.03 -21.20
N VAL A 171 -15.35 0.60 -22.38
CA VAL A 171 -14.53 0.52 -23.59
C VAL A 171 -14.75 1.77 -24.44
N GLU A 172 -13.65 2.45 -24.78
CA GLU A 172 -13.67 3.63 -25.63
C GLU A 172 -12.76 3.41 -26.84
N VAL A 173 -13.28 3.70 -28.04
CA VAL A 173 -12.52 3.63 -29.29
C VAL A 173 -11.97 5.02 -29.60
N ALA A 174 -10.66 5.18 -29.60
CA ALA A 174 -9.98 6.44 -29.90
C ALA A 174 -9.80 6.62 -31.42
N GLN A 175 -9.44 5.55 -32.12
CA GLN A 175 -9.29 5.55 -33.56
C GLN A 175 -9.73 4.19 -34.11
N CYS A 176 -10.35 4.21 -35.29
CA CYS A 176 -10.83 3.00 -35.93
C CYS A 176 -10.74 3.20 -37.44
N THR A 177 -10.09 2.28 -38.12
CA THR A 177 -9.82 2.34 -39.56
C THR A 177 -10.11 0.98 -40.19
N VAL A 178 -10.86 1.00 -41.30
CA VAL A 178 -11.11 -0.18 -42.12
C VAL A 178 -10.30 -0.03 -43.40
N ASP A 179 -9.32 -0.91 -43.59
CA ASP A 179 -8.57 -1.04 -44.84
C ASP A 179 -9.35 -1.95 -45.79
N ILE A 180 -9.76 -1.37 -46.92
CA ILE A 180 -10.54 -2.04 -47.97
C ILE A 180 -9.74 -2.19 -49.26
N SER A 181 -8.41 -2.15 -49.17
CA SER A 181 -7.52 -2.33 -50.33
C SER A 181 -7.76 -3.66 -51.03
N ASP A 182 -8.12 -4.71 -50.27
CA ASP A 182 -8.68 -5.96 -50.77
C ASP A 182 -10.15 -6.11 -50.29
N PRO A 183 -11.15 -5.89 -51.17
CA PRO A 183 -12.55 -6.00 -50.80
C PRO A 183 -12.98 -7.42 -50.43
N GLU A 184 -12.21 -8.45 -50.77
CA GLU A 184 -12.46 -9.85 -50.36
C GLU A 184 -11.90 -10.14 -48.96
N ALA A 185 -10.95 -9.33 -48.47
CA ALA A 185 -10.29 -9.49 -47.18
C ALA A 185 -10.07 -8.12 -46.47
N PRO A 186 -11.14 -7.46 -45.98
CA PRO A 186 -11.02 -6.16 -45.34
C PRO A 186 -10.34 -6.28 -43.97
N VAL A 187 -9.38 -5.40 -43.68
CA VAL A 187 -8.65 -5.41 -42.40
C VAL A 187 -9.18 -4.30 -41.49
N LEU A 188 -9.56 -4.65 -40.27
CA LEU A 188 -9.96 -3.67 -39.25
C LEU A 188 -8.78 -3.40 -38.30
N GLU A 189 -8.40 -2.14 -38.14
CA GLU A 189 -7.51 -1.68 -37.08
C GLU A 189 -8.27 -0.76 -36.12
N VAL A 190 -8.21 -1.09 -34.83
CA VAL A 190 -8.84 -0.31 -33.75
C VAL A 190 -7.80 0.06 -32.70
N ILE A 191 -7.74 1.33 -32.35
CA ILE A 191 -6.97 1.87 -31.24
C ILE A 191 -7.96 2.31 -30.16
N PHE A 192 -7.85 1.72 -28.98
CA PHE A 192 -8.71 2.03 -27.84
C PHE A 192 -8.15 3.22 -27.04
N GLY A 193 -9.00 3.84 -26.22
CA GLY A 193 -8.62 4.94 -25.31
C GLY A 193 -7.52 4.55 -24.31
N SER A 194 -7.34 3.25 -24.05
CA SER A 194 -6.22 2.72 -23.26
C SER A 194 -4.86 2.77 -23.98
N GLY A 195 -4.85 3.01 -25.29
CA GLY A 195 -3.68 2.89 -26.17
C GLY A 195 -3.45 1.48 -26.73
N HIS A 196 -4.25 0.49 -26.32
CA HIS A 196 -4.20 -0.86 -26.89
C HIS A 196 -4.67 -0.86 -28.35
N ARG A 197 -3.94 -1.58 -29.19
CA ARG A 197 -4.22 -1.72 -30.62
C ARG A 197 -4.61 -3.15 -30.94
N VAL A 198 -5.73 -3.30 -31.62
CA VAL A 198 -6.21 -4.60 -32.11
C VAL A 198 -6.37 -4.51 -33.62
N GLN A 199 -5.72 -5.42 -34.33
CA GLN A 199 -5.88 -5.59 -35.77
C GLN A 199 -6.54 -6.95 -36.03
N LEU A 200 -7.60 -6.95 -36.83
CA LEU A 200 -8.34 -8.14 -37.24
C LEU A 200 -8.31 -8.22 -38.77
N PRO A 201 -7.91 -9.37 -39.34
CA PRO A 201 -8.08 -9.66 -40.76
C PRO A 201 -9.55 -9.91 -41.05
#